data_AF-A0A932L8A3-F1
#
_entry.id   AF-A0A932L8A3-F1
#
_cell.length_a   1.000
_cell.length_b   1.000
_cell.length_c   1.000
_cell.angle_alpha   90.00
_cell.angle_beta   90.00
_cell.angle_gamma   90.00
#
_symmetry.space_group_name_H-M   'P 1'
#
loop_
_entity.id
_entity.type
_entity.pdbx_description
1 polymer ?
#
loop_
_entity_poly.entity_id
_entity_poly.type
_entity_poly.pdbx_seq_one_letter_code
_entity_poly.pdbx_strand_id
1 'polypeptide(L)'
;MPVNRAARDELFQVIGAYMKGEIRSFEFDDRIWNAYRTDDESAKRVSSILWHYYDDCIDHPISAPPEVWDYFRRILAFLKTDLELETLSQKTWRPGSRYAALGLGLMALAALISYATASALPLAAVYVLVGLGWLFVKPVPVLNPLYRLFPCAPFRDEATWRSYEVLAEERDLPLYDPTVHGKPVRSARSRRWLSIQQYVLAMLFLPVALPVILLCALPRKTWRIELAKLPETSRQLNPV
;
A
#
# COMPACT_ATOMS: atom_id res chain seq x y z
N MET A 1 9.14 -2.62 19.87
CA MET A 1 10.37 -1.85 19.56
C MET A 1 10.25 -0.48 20.22
N PRO A 2 11.35 0.20 20.58
CA PRO A 2 11.24 1.50 21.24
C PRO A 2 10.57 2.53 20.32
N VAL A 3 9.61 3.28 20.86
CA VAL A 3 8.96 4.38 20.15
C VAL A 3 9.94 5.53 19.99
N ASN A 4 10.15 6.01 18.77
CA ASN A 4 10.96 7.20 18.51
C ASN A 4 10.04 8.41 18.37
N ARG A 5 9.88 9.14 19.48
CA ARG A 5 8.99 10.30 19.56
C ARG A 5 9.36 11.41 18.59
N ALA A 6 10.65 11.73 18.46
CA ALA A 6 11.12 12.75 17.55
C ALA A 6 10.75 12.45 16.09
N ALA A 7 10.93 11.19 15.65
CA ALA A 7 10.57 10.78 14.29
C ALA A 7 9.06 10.81 14.04
N ARG A 8 8.24 10.40 15.02
CA ARG A 8 6.78 10.47 14.91
C ARG A 8 6.27 11.91 14.89
N ASP A 9 6.84 12.79 15.72
CA ASP A 9 6.50 14.20 15.72
C ASP A 9 6.90 14.89 14.42
N GLU A 10 8.06 14.54 13.85
CA GLU A 10 8.47 15.03 12.52
C GLU A 10 7.45 14.61 11.45
N LEU A 11 7.08 13.32 11.38
CA LEU A 11 6.03 12.87 10.46
C LEU A 11 4.71 13.59 10.70
N PHE A 12 4.32 13.80 11.95
CA PHE A 12 3.11 14.53 12.33
C PHE A 12 3.14 15.98 11.82
N GLN A 13 4.30 16.65 11.86
CA GLN A 13 4.50 17.99 11.26
C GLN A 13 4.36 17.95 9.74
N VAL A 14 5.07 17.02 9.09
CA VAL A 14 5.15 16.94 7.63
C VAL A 14 3.79 16.61 7.00
N ILE A 15 3.07 15.62 7.54
CA ILE A 15 1.73 15.25 7.08
C ILE A 15 0.75 16.41 7.30
N GLY A 16 0.79 17.05 8.47
CA GLY A 16 -0.06 18.20 8.77
C GLY A 16 0.17 19.37 7.80
N ALA A 17 1.43 19.69 7.51
CA ALA A 17 1.80 20.74 6.56
C ALA A 17 1.29 20.42 5.14
N TYR A 18 1.43 19.17 4.69
CA TYR A 18 0.93 18.75 3.38
C TYR A 18 -0.60 18.80 3.30
N MET A 19 -1.31 18.34 4.35
CA MET A 19 -2.77 18.43 4.43
C MET A 19 -3.29 19.86 4.45
N LYS A 20 -2.55 20.79 5.06
CA LYS A 20 -2.86 22.22 5.03
C LYS A 20 -2.49 22.91 3.70
N GLY A 21 -1.83 22.20 2.80
CA GLY A 21 -1.32 22.76 1.54
C GLY A 21 -0.14 23.72 1.70
N GLU A 22 0.54 23.69 2.85
CA GLU A 22 1.73 24.51 3.14
C GLU A 22 2.96 24.01 2.38
N ILE A 23 3.02 22.70 2.14
CA ILE A 23 4.04 22.04 1.31
C ILE A 23 3.36 21.25 0.19
N ARG A 24 4.10 20.98 -0.90
CA ARG A 24 3.62 20.24 -2.07
C ARG A 24 4.20 18.83 -2.11
N SER A 25 3.73 17.98 -3.03
CA SER A 25 4.04 16.55 -3.04
C SER A 25 5.53 16.22 -3.11
N PHE A 26 6.36 17.01 -3.81
CA PHE A 26 7.81 16.73 -3.87
C PHE A 26 8.51 17.01 -2.55
N GLU A 27 8.23 18.16 -1.92
CA GLU A 27 8.78 18.47 -0.60
C GLU A 27 8.23 17.51 0.48
N PHE A 28 6.98 17.08 0.33
CA PHE A 28 6.39 16.06 1.18
C PHE A 28 7.15 14.72 1.06
N ASP A 29 7.45 14.25 -0.16
CA ASP A 29 8.24 13.03 -0.41
C ASP A 29 9.62 13.09 0.26
N ASP A 30 10.37 14.17 -0.01
CA ASP A 30 11.70 14.39 0.54
C ASP A 30 11.70 14.31 2.08
N ARG A 31 10.68 14.89 2.71
CA ARG A 31 10.58 14.95 4.18
C ARG A 31 10.11 13.65 4.82
N ILE A 32 9.14 12.94 4.23
CA ILE A 32 8.70 11.65 4.79
C ILE A 32 9.81 10.59 4.70
N TRP A 33 10.76 10.74 3.77
CA TRP A 33 11.90 9.83 3.62
C TRP A 33 12.85 9.83 4.83
N ASN A 34 12.97 10.94 5.56
CA ASN A 34 13.79 11.01 6.78
C ASN A 34 13.29 10.02 7.85
N ALA A 35 11.98 9.91 7.99
CA ALA A 35 11.36 8.99 8.93
C ALA A 35 11.57 7.51 8.56
N TYR A 36 11.99 7.20 7.33
CA TYR A 36 12.36 5.84 6.96
C TYR A 36 13.67 5.37 7.64
N ARG A 37 14.52 6.32 8.08
CA ARG A 37 15.83 6.04 8.70
C ARG A 37 15.81 5.88 10.23
N THR A 38 14.66 6.06 10.87
CA THR A 38 14.48 5.89 12.33
C THR A 38 14.58 4.42 12.76
N ASP A 39 14.68 4.11 14.05
CA ASP A 39 14.54 2.74 14.58
C ASP A 39 13.07 2.35 14.89
N ASP A 40 12.15 3.31 14.85
CA ASP A 40 10.72 3.07 15.07
C ASP A 40 10.07 2.45 13.82
N GLU A 41 9.84 1.14 13.87
CA GLU A 41 9.22 0.38 12.78
C GLU A 41 7.82 0.86 12.41
N SER A 42 7.06 1.44 13.35
CA SER A 42 5.75 1.99 13.01
C SER A 42 5.88 3.27 12.18
N ALA A 43 6.84 4.14 12.54
CA ALA A 43 7.14 5.35 11.76
C ALA A 43 7.65 5.01 10.35
N LYS A 44 8.55 4.01 10.21
CA LYS A 44 9.01 3.53 8.90
C LYS A 44 7.85 3.05 8.04
N ARG A 45 6.95 2.26 8.64
CA ARG A 45 5.78 1.74 7.93
C ARG A 45 4.89 2.89 7.48
N VAL A 46 4.56 3.82 8.38
CA VAL A 46 3.75 5.00 8.04
C VAL A 46 4.38 5.76 6.86
N SER A 47 5.68 6.05 6.90
CA SER A 47 6.39 6.69 5.79
C SER A 47 6.25 5.90 4.47
N SER A 48 6.50 4.58 4.50
CA SER A 48 6.34 3.71 3.33
C SER A 48 4.91 3.66 2.80
N ILE A 49 3.91 3.75 3.67
CA ILE A 49 2.50 3.77 3.28
C ILE A 49 2.18 5.08 2.59
N LEU A 50 2.59 6.22 3.17
CA LEU A 50 2.31 7.56 2.66
C LEU A 50 2.83 7.79 1.23
N TRP A 51 3.97 7.16 0.87
CA TRP A 51 4.50 7.18 -0.50
C TRP A 51 3.46 6.72 -1.56
N HIS A 52 2.49 5.89 -1.18
CA HIS A 52 1.45 5.41 -2.08
C HIS A 52 0.22 6.33 -2.22
N TYR A 53 0.17 7.46 -1.50
CA TYR A 53 -1.01 8.33 -1.43
C TYR A 53 -0.87 9.67 -2.16
N TYR A 54 0.21 9.87 -2.91
CA TYR A 54 0.39 11.03 -3.78
C TYR A 54 1.04 10.62 -5.12
N ASP A 55 1.08 11.55 -6.07
CA ASP A 55 1.73 11.35 -7.38
C ASP A 55 3.15 11.93 -7.32
N ASP A 56 4.14 11.07 -7.15
CA ASP A 56 5.58 11.42 -7.06
C ASP A 56 6.17 11.91 -8.40
N CYS A 57 5.40 11.81 -9.49
CA CYS A 57 5.85 12.21 -10.81
C CYS A 57 5.40 13.64 -11.20
N ILE A 58 4.56 14.30 -10.38
CA ILE A 58 4.09 15.67 -10.61
C ILE A 58 4.05 16.41 -9.27
N ASP A 59 4.59 17.62 -9.22
CA ASP A 59 4.48 18.44 -8.02
C ASP A 59 3.08 19.06 -7.87
N HIS A 60 2.32 18.67 -6.85
CA HIS A 60 0.93 19.06 -6.68
C HIS A 60 0.58 19.36 -5.20
N PRO A 61 -0.41 20.23 -4.92
CA PRO A 61 -0.98 20.33 -3.58
C PRO A 61 -1.75 19.05 -3.24
N ILE A 62 -2.14 18.86 -1.98
CA ILE A 62 -2.88 17.66 -1.57
C ILE A 62 -4.10 17.39 -2.47
N SER A 63 -4.16 16.17 -2.98
CA SER A 63 -5.25 15.64 -3.80
C SER A 63 -5.64 14.28 -3.24
N ALA A 64 -6.73 14.25 -2.48
CA ALA A 64 -7.15 13.13 -1.68
C ALA A 64 -8.69 13.02 -1.72
N PRO A 65 -9.28 11.86 -2.05
CA PRO A 65 -10.70 11.63 -1.83
C PRO A 65 -11.01 11.59 -0.31
N PRO A 66 -12.27 11.71 0.12
CA PRO A 66 -12.62 11.85 1.54
C PRO A 66 -12.14 10.68 2.40
N GLU A 67 -12.04 9.47 1.84
CA GLU A 67 -11.55 8.29 2.54
C GLU A 67 -10.05 8.38 2.83
N VAL A 68 -9.25 8.98 1.93
CA VAL A 68 -7.83 9.26 2.17
C VAL A 68 -7.66 10.34 3.21
N TRP A 69 -8.48 11.37 3.11
CA TRP A 69 -8.44 12.48 4.05
C TRP A 69 -8.66 11.98 5.49
N ASP A 70 -9.71 11.17 5.70
CA ASP A 70 -9.97 10.53 6.99
C ASP A 70 -8.80 9.61 7.40
N TYR A 71 -8.24 8.85 6.46
CA TYR A 71 -7.08 8.00 6.74
C TYR A 71 -5.85 8.79 7.20
N PHE A 72 -5.55 9.94 6.60
CA PHE A 72 -4.47 10.81 7.06
C PHE A 72 -4.74 11.38 8.45
N ARG A 73 -5.98 11.76 8.77
CA ARG A 73 -6.36 12.15 10.15
C ARG A 73 -6.07 11.02 11.14
N ARG A 74 -6.40 9.77 10.80
CA ARG A 74 -6.09 8.59 11.63
C ARG A 74 -4.59 8.40 11.82
N ILE A 75 -3.79 8.56 10.75
CA ILE A 75 -2.33 8.50 10.86
C ILE A 75 -1.80 9.59 11.80
N LEU A 76 -2.29 10.83 11.66
CA LEU A 76 -1.86 11.95 12.50
C LEU A 76 -2.10 11.65 14.00
N ALA A 77 -3.29 11.20 14.36
CA ALA A 77 -3.56 10.81 15.75
C ALA A 77 -2.69 9.64 16.20
N PHE A 78 -2.52 8.62 15.35
CA PHE A 78 -1.69 7.45 15.67
C PHE A 78 -0.25 7.85 16.01
N LEU A 79 0.35 8.78 15.26
CA LEU A 79 1.70 9.26 15.49
C LEU A 79 1.88 9.90 16.87
N LYS A 80 0.81 10.45 17.45
CA LYS A 80 0.79 10.98 18.82
C LYS A 80 0.69 9.93 19.91
N THR A 81 0.32 8.70 19.58
CA THR A 81 0.22 7.59 20.55
C THR A 81 1.53 6.81 20.69
N ASP A 82 1.71 6.05 21.77
CA ASP A 82 2.81 5.06 21.94
C ASP A 82 2.47 3.70 21.30
N LEU A 83 1.37 3.62 20.53
CA LEU A 83 0.93 2.37 19.94
C LEU A 83 1.91 1.87 18.87
N GLU A 84 1.94 0.56 18.68
CA GLU A 84 2.61 -0.06 17.55
C GLU A 84 1.60 -0.31 16.42
N LEU A 85 2.04 -0.10 15.17
CA LEU A 85 1.18 -0.30 14.01
C LEU A 85 0.93 -1.80 13.80
N GLU A 86 -0.30 -2.25 14.07
CA GLU A 86 -0.70 -3.63 13.82
C GLU A 86 -0.65 -3.93 12.31
N THR A 87 0.25 -4.82 11.92
CA THR A 87 0.19 -5.42 10.59
C THR A 87 -0.94 -6.44 10.56
N LEU A 88 -2.08 -6.05 10.00
CA LEU A 88 -3.16 -6.97 9.67
C LEU A 88 -2.71 -7.86 8.50
N SER A 89 -1.88 -8.87 8.81
CA SER A 89 -1.50 -9.90 7.85
C SER A 89 -2.69 -10.82 7.59
N GLN A 90 -3.69 -10.35 6.85
CA GLN A 90 -4.74 -11.22 6.33
C GLN A 90 -4.17 -12.05 5.18
N LYS A 91 -3.68 -13.24 5.52
CA LYS A 91 -3.22 -14.25 4.55
C LYS A 91 -4.42 -14.93 3.90
N THR A 92 -5.15 -14.19 3.07
CA THR A 92 -6.20 -14.75 2.22
C THR A 92 -5.61 -15.12 0.87
N TRP A 93 -5.99 -16.29 0.35
CA TRP A 93 -5.65 -16.68 -1.03
C TRP A 93 -6.32 -15.70 -1.98
N ARG A 94 -5.51 -14.82 -2.58
CA ARG A 94 -6.02 -13.78 -3.48
C ARG A 94 -6.49 -14.45 -4.79
N PRO A 95 -7.66 -14.11 -5.35
CA PRO A 95 -8.11 -14.63 -6.64
C PRO A 95 -7.05 -14.54 -7.75
N GLY A 96 -6.18 -13.52 -7.70
CA GLY A 96 -5.05 -13.35 -8.60
C GLY A 96 -4.01 -14.47 -8.55
N SER A 97 -3.83 -15.19 -7.44
CA SER A 97 -2.88 -16.31 -7.38
C SER A 97 -3.38 -17.53 -8.15
N ARG A 98 -4.69 -17.77 -8.16
CA ARG A 98 -5.31 -18.83 -9.00
C ARG A 98 -5.18 -18.50 -10.48
N TYR A 99 -5.45 -17.26 -10.84
CA TYR A 99 -5.26 -16.77 -12.21
C TYR A 99 -3.80 -16.92 -12.63
N ALA A 100 -2.85 -16.56 -11.75
CA ALA A 100 -1.43 -16.65 -12.06
C ALA A 100 -0.96 -18.10 -12.28
N ALA A 101 -1.42 -19.04 -11.43
CA ALA A 101 -1.14 -20.46 -11.60
C ALA A 101 -1.69 -21.01 -12.93
N LEU A 102 -2.94 -20.66 -13.27
CA LEU A 102 -3.56 -21.06 -14.54
C LEU A 102 -2.81 -20.47 -15.75
N GLY A 103 -2.49 -19.17 -15.70
CA GLY A 103 -1.75 -18.49 -16.75
C GLY A 103 -0.39 -19.13 -17.00
N LEU A 104 0.37 -19.45 -15.94
CA LEU A 104 1.64 -20.16 -16.05
C LEU A 104 1.51 -21.55 -16.65
N GLY A 105 0.51 -22.32 -16.22
CA GLY A 105 0.24 -23.65 -16.76
C GLY A 105 -0.06 -23.59 -18.26
N LEU A 106 -0.89 -22.64 -18.70
CA LEU A 106 -1.19 -22.42 -20.11
C LEU A 106 0.04 -21.98 -20.90
N MET A 107 0.87 -21.08 -20.36
CA MET A 107 2.11 -20.64 -21.03
C MET A 107 3.12 -21.77 -21.17
N ALA A 108 3.30 -22.61 -20.14
CA ALA A 108 4.18 -23.77 -20.19
C ALA A 108 3.70 -24.79 -21.24
N LEU A 109 2.40 -25.09 -21.27
CA LEU A 109 1.82 -25.97 -22.28
C LEU A 109 2.00 -25.41 -23.70
N ALA A 110 1.75 -24.11 -23.89
CA ALA A 110 1.94 -23.45 -25.17
C ALA A 110 3.39 -23.49 -25.64
N ALA A 111 4.36 -23.33 -24.72
CA ALA A 111 5.78 -23.45 -25.03
C ALA A 111 6.15 -24.87 -25.50
N LEU A 112 5.60 -25.92 -24.88
CA LEU A 112 5.81 -27.31 -25.31
C LEU A 112 5.24 -27.58 -26.71
N ILE A 113 4.03 -27.08 -26.99
CA ILE A 113 3.41 -27.20 -28.33
C ILE A 113 4.23 -26.43 -29.36
N SER A 114 4.66 -25.21 -29.03
CA SER A 114 5.51 -24.38 -29.88
C SER A 114 6.83 -25.08 -30.24
N TYR A 115 7.47 -25.71 -29.27
CA TYR A 115 8.68 -26.50 -29.49
C TYR A 115 8.41 -27.70 -30.42
N ALA A 116 7.36 -28.48 -30.15
CA ALA A 116 7.02 -29.67 -30.94
C ALA A 116 6.65 -29.36 -32.40
N THR A 117 6.08 -28.18 -32.65
CA THR A 117 5.63 -27.74 -33.98
C THR A 117 6.61 -26.79 -34.69
N ALA A 118 7.74 -26.47 -34.05
CA ALA A 118 8.68 -25.44 -34.51
C ALA A 118 8.01 -24.09 -34.85
N SER A 119 6.96 -23.72 -34.10
CA SER A 119 6.15 -22.51 -34.35
C SER A 119 5.93 -21.71 -33.08
N ALA A 120 6.16 -20.39 -33.12
CA ALA A 120 5.92 -19.51 -31.98
C ALA A 120 4.45 -19.10 -31.79
N LEU A 121 3.56 -19.42 -32.75
CA LEU A 121 2.17 -18.97 -32.74
C LEU A 121 1.36 -19.43 -31.51
N PRO A 122 1.44 -20.69 -31.04
CA PRO A 122 0.72 -21.13 -29.84
C PRO A 122 1.09 -20.30 -28.60
N LEU A 123 2.39 -20.09 -28.37
CA LEU A 123 2.88 -19.30 -27.24
C LEU A 123 2.45 -17.84 -27.34
N ALA A 124 2.55 -17.22 -28.52
CA ALA A 124 2.11 -15.84 -28.74
C ALA A 124 0.59 -15.68 -28.51
N ALA A 125 -0.22 -16.62 -28.99
CA ALA A 125 -1.67 -16.59 -28.79
C ALA A 125 -2.04 -16.70 -27.30
N VAL A 126 -1.46 -17.65 -26.58
CA VAL A 126 -1.72 -17.81 -25.13
C VAL A 126 -1.23 -16.60 -24.35
N TYR A 127 -0.09 -16.03 -24.70
CA TYR A 127 0.42 -14.80 -24.07
C TYR A 127 -0.57 -13.64 -24.21
N VAL A 128 -1.10 -13.42 -25.42
CA VAL A 128 -2.12 -12.38 -25.66
C VAL A 128 -3.40 -12.68 -24.89
N LEU A 129 -3.87 -13.94 -24.87
CA LEU A 129 -5.11 -14.31 -24.18
C LEU A 129 -5.01 -14.19 -22.65
N VAL A 130 -3.90 -14.63 -22.04
CA VAL A 130 -3.64 -14.42 -20.60
C VAL A 130 -3.50 -12.93 -20.33
N GLY A 131 -2.83 -12.19 -21.21
CA GLY A 131 -2.76 -10.75 -21.12
C GLY A 131 -4.11 -10.04 -21.11
N LEU A 132 -4.98 -10.40 -22.06
CA LEU A 132 -6.34 -9.86 -22.16
C LEU A 132 -7.20 -10.31 -20.97
N GLY A 133 -7.13 -11.58 -20.57
CA GLY A 133 -7.84 -12.08 -19.40
C GLY A 133 -7.47 -11.34 -18.12
N TRP A 134 -6.21 -10.94 -17.95
CA TRP A 134 -5.76 -10.12 -16.85
C TRP A 134 -6.45 -8.74 -16.81
N LEU A 135 -6.80 -8.17 -17.98
CA LEU A 135 -7.57 -6.93 -18.04
C LEU A 135 -8.98 -7.08 -17.46
N PHE A 136 -9.60 -8.26 -17.60
CA PHE A 136 -10.96 -8.54 -17.13
C PHE A 136 -11.03 -9.06 -15.68
N VAL A 137 -9.95 -9.67 -15.19
CA VAL A 137 -9.89 -10.20 -13.81
C VAL A 137 -9.65 -9.08 -12.77
N LYS A 138 -9.33 -7.85 -13.19
CA LYS A 138 -9.19 -6.72 -12.28
C LYS A 138 -10.51 -5.93 -12.11
N PRO A 139 -11.01 -5.75 -10.87
CA PRO A 139 -11.96 -4.69 -10.57
C PRO A 139 -11.24 -3.33 -10.48
N VAL A 140 -11.41 -2.46 -11.50
CA VAL A 140 -11.39 -0.96 -11.49
C VAL A 140 -10.22 -0.26 -10.73
N PRO A 141 -10.23 1.08 -10.59
CA PRO A 141 -9.26 2.02 -11.16
C PRO A 141 -7.89 2.03 -10.46
N VAL A 142 -6.85 2.39 -11.22
CA VAL A 142 -5.41 2.47 -10.86
C VAL A 142 -5.08 3.19 -9.53
N LEU A 143 -6.01 3.94 -8.94
CA LEU A 143 -5.81 4.66 -7.66
C LEU A 143 -6.45 3.99 -6.42
N ASN A 144 -7.35 2.99 -6.55
CA ASN A 144 -8.04 2.36 -5.42
C ASN A 144 -7.51 0.97 -4.94
N PRO A 145 -6.60 0.24 -5.63
CA PRO A 145 -6.10 -1.03 -5.09
C PRO A 145 -5.00 -0.87 -4.04
N LEU A 146 -4.37 0.30 -3.87
CA LEU A 146 -3.25 0.48 -2.93
C LEU A 146 -3.69 0.40 -1.45
N TYR A 147 -4.87 0.92 -1.09
CA TYR A 147 -5.49 0.73 0.24
C TYR A 147 -5.66 -0.74 0.63
N ARG A 148 -5.84 -1.63 -0.36
CA ARG A 148 -5.98 -3.07 -0.15
C ARG A 148 -4.63 -3.80 -0.13
N LEU A 149 -3.59 -3.21 -0.71
CA LEU A 149 -2.26 -3.80 -0.78
C LEU A 149 -1.46 -3.58 0.51
N PHE A 150 -1.72 -2.48 1.21
CA PHE A 150 -1.14 -2.17 2.52
C PHE A 150 -2.24 -2.06 3.58
N PRO A 151 -2.84 -3.18 4.04
CA PRO A 151 -3.84 -3.16 5.12
C PRO A 151 -3.13 -2.86 6.45
N CYS A 152 -2.83 -1.59 6.66
CA CYS A 152 -2.33 -1.05 7.90
C CYS A 152 -3.43 -0.15 8.44
N ALA A 153 -4.11 -0.62 9.46
CA ALA A 153 -5.07 0.18 10.18
C ALA A 153 -4.29 0.87 11.32
N PRO A 154 -4.21 2.21 11.35
CA PRO A 154 -3.57 2.92 12.45
C PRO A 154 -4.17 2.55 13.81
N PHE A 155 -5.45 2.16 13.80
CA PHE A 155 -6.18 1.68 14.96
C PHE A 155 -6.87 0.35 14.63
N ARG A 156 -6.98 -0.52 15.64
CA ARG A 156 -7.58 -1.86 15.53
C ARG A 156 -9.03 -1.83 15.08
N ASP A 157 -9.79 -0.86 15.57
CA ASP A 157 -11.21 -0.69 15.30
C ASP A 157 -11.63 0.80 15.38
N GLU A 158 -12.86 1.06 14.95
CA GLU A 158 -13.43 2.40 14.93
C GLU A 158 -13.59 2.99 16.34
N ALA A 159 -13.88 2.17 17.35
CA ALA A 159 -14.02 2.66 18.73
C ALA A 159 -12.68 3.18 19.27
N THR A 160 -11.60 2.46 19.01
CA THR A 160 -10.23 2.87 19.35
C THR A 160 -9.89 4.18 18.63
N TRP A 161 -10.17 4.27 17.33
CA TRP A 161 -9.98 5.52 16.58
C TRP A 161 -10.71 6.69 17.22
N ARG A 162 -12.00 6.55 17.55
CA ARG A 162 -12.79 7.63 18.16
C ARG A 162 -12.23 8.11 19.49
N SER A 163 -11.61 7.24 20.28
CA SER A 163 -10.96 7.66 21.53
C SER A 163 -9.71 8.53 21.32
N TYR A 164 -9.09 8.50 20.13
CA TYR A 164 -7.89 9.25 19.78
C TYR A 164 -8.14 10.38 18.77
N GLU A 165 -9.37 10.56 18.28
CA GLU A 165 -9.70 11.53 17.22
C GLU A 165 -9.25 12.96 17.57
N VAL A 166 -9.37 13.33 18.86
CA VAL A 166 -8.96 14.65 19.40
C VAL A 166 -7.47 14.94 19.15
N LEU A 167 -6.60 13.92 19.11
CA LEU A 167 -5.17 14.12 18.85
C LEU A 167 -4.89 14.55 17.40
N ALA A 168 -5.78 14.24 16.46
CA ALA A 168 -5.67 14.73 15.09
C ALA A 168 -6.11 16.21 14.98
N GLU A 169 -6.98 16.67 15.88
CA GLU A 169 -7.51 18.04 15.88
C GLU A 169 -6.49 19.08 16.35
N GLU A 170 -5.45 18.65 17.09
CA GLU A 170 -4.31 19.51 17.49
C GLU A 170 -3.64 20.24 16.32
N ARG A 171 -3.84 19.75 15.09
CA ARG A 171 -3.23 20.30 13.87
C ARG A 171 -3.98 21.47 13.24
N ASP A 172 -5.17 21.80 13.73
CA ASP A 172 -6.05 22.80 13.11
C ASP A 172 -6.18 22.57 11.60
N LEU A 173 -6.48 21.32 11.23
CA LEU A 173 -6.59 20.94 9.83
C LEU A 173 -7.82 21.61 9.20
N PRO A 174 -7.73 22.07 7.95
CA PRO A 174 -8.91 22.56 7.24
C PRO A 174 -9.95 21.45 7.13
N LEU A 175 -11.22 21.84 7.07
CA LEU A 175 -12.29 20.90 6.74
C LEU A 175 -12.06 20.36 5.32
N TYR A 176 -12.46 19.10 5.10
CA TYR A 176 -12.38 18.50 3.78
C TYR A 176 -13.29 19.26 2.79
N ASP A 177 -12.69 19.87 1.77
CA ASP A 177 -13.41 20.47 0.64
C ASP A 177 -13.21 19.61 -0.63
N PRO A 178 -14.27 18.97 -1.17
CA PRO A 178 -14.15 18.15 -2.38
C PRO A 178 -13.74 18.94 -3.62
N THR A 179 -13.95 20.27 -3.64
CA THR A 179 -13.56 21.14 -4.76
C THR A 179 -12.09 21.53 -4.72
N VAL A 180 -11.44 21.41 -3.57
CA VAL A 180 -10.01 21.67 -3.40
C VAL A 180 -9.24 20.34 -3.34
N HIS A 181 -9.55 19.50 -2.35
CA HIS A 181 -8.84 18.27 -2.06
C HIS A 181 -9.22 17.12 -2.99
N GLY A 182 -10.47 17.09 -3.48
CA GLY A 182 -10.95 16.01 -4.35
C GLY A 182 -10.54 16.15 -5.82
N LYS A 183 -9.86 17.24 -6.21
CA LYS A 183 -9.47 17.48 -7.60
C LYS A 183 -8.41 16.49 -8.05
N PRO A 184 -8.60 15.73 -9.15
CA PRO A 184 -7.59 14.79 -9.61
C PRO A 184 -6.33 15.53 -10.11
N VAL A 185 -5.16 15.07 -9.67
CA VAL A 185 -3.85 15.60 -10.11
C VAL A 185 -3.69 15.54 -11.62
N ARG A 186 -4.09 14.42 -12.24
CA ARG A 186 -3.96 14.18 -13.68
C ARG A 186 -5.30 14.27 -14.40
N SER A 187 -5.25 14.84 -15.62
CA SER A 187 -6.39 14.81 -16.54
C SER A 187 -6.82 13.37 -16.87
N ALA A 188 -8.09 13.19 -17.25
CA ALA A 188 -8.62 11.88 -17.65
C ALA A 188 -7.81 11.25 -18.80
N ARG A 189 -7.37 12.07 -19.77
CA ARG A 189 -6.51 11.64 -20.88
C ARG A 189 -5.15 11.13 -20.38
N SER A 190 -4.49 11.87 -19.50
CA SER A 190 -3.19 11.48 -18.94
C SER A 190 -3.29 10.18 -18.13
N ARG A 191 -4.32 10.04 -17.29
CA ARG A 191 -4.60 8.78 -16.55
C ARG A 191 -4.83 7.58 -17.48
N ARG A 192 -5.54 7.79 -18.60
CA ARG A 192 -5.75 6.74 -19.60
C ARG A 192 -4.44 6.31 -20.25
N TRP A 193 -3.57 7.26 -20.62
CA TRP A 193 -2.24 6.96 -21.17
C TRP A 193 -1.34 6.22 -20.20
N LEU A 194 -1.28 6.65 -18.94
CA LEU A 194 -0.55 5.94 -17.90
C LEU A 194 -1.07 4.52 -17.70
N SER A 195 -2.39 4.35 -17.69
CA SER A 195 -3.01 3.02 -17.58
C SER A 195 -2.57 2.13 -18.74
N ILE A 196 -2.60 2.64 -19.98
CA ILE A 196 -2.13 1.92 -21.16
C ILE A 196 -0.64 1.56 -21.04
N GLN A 197 0.21 2.50 -20.65
CA GLN A 197 1.65 2.25 -20.44
C GLN A 197 1.87 1.17 -19.38
N GLN A 198 1.20 1.26 -18.23
CA GLN A 198 1.26 0.26 -17.17
C GLN A 198 0.79 -1.11 -17.67
N TYR A 199 -0.25 -1.19 -18.51
CA TYR A 199 -0.69 -2.44 -19.11
C TYR A 199 0.35 -3.01 -20.09
N VAL A 200 0.92 -2.18 -20.96
CA VAL A 200 1.98 -2.62 -21.89
C VAL A 200 3.19 -3.13 -21.12
N LEU A 201 3.62 -2.43 -20.07
CA LEU A 201 4.71 -2.88 -19.21
C LEU A 201 4.36 -4.18 -18.48
N ALA A 202 3.17 -4.26 -17.86
CA ALA A 202 2.73 -5.47 -17.18
C ALA A 202 2.65 -6.68 -18.13
N MET A 203 2.23 -6.45 -19.37
CA MET A 203 2.26 -7.47 -20.43
C MET A 203 3.68 -7.92 -20.69
N LEU A 204 4.60 -7.00 -21.01
CA LEU A 204 6.02 -7.31 -21.28
C LEU A 204 6.68 -8.12 -20.16
N PHE A 205 6.34 -7.84 -18.90
CA PHE A 205 6.89 -8.52 -17.73
C PHE A 205 6.05 -9.71 -17.26
N LEU A 206 4.94 -10.05 -17.92
CA LEU A 206 4.05 -11.15 -17.53
C LEU A 206 4.79 -12.48 -17.28
N PRO A 207 5.76 -12.92 -18.11
CA PRO A 207 6.48 -14.18 -17.89
C PRO A 207 7.31 -14.20 -16.59
N VAL A 208 7.72 -13.03 -16.11
CA VAL A 208 8.51 -12.85 -14.88
C VAL A 208 7.61 -12.56 -13.68
N ALA A 209 6.53 -11.80 -13.89
CA ALA A 209 5.58 -11.42 -12.85
C ALA A 209 4.77 -12.62 -12.34
N LEU A 210 4.34 -13.51 -13.25
CA LEU A 210 3.51 -14.65 -12.88
C LEU A 210 4.21 -15.63 -11.91
N PRO A 211 5.47 -16.06 -12.11
CA PRO A 211 6.20 -16.88 -11.15
C PRO A 211 6.40 -16.18 -9.80
N VAL A 212 6.70 -14.88 -9.80
CA VAL A 212 6.89 -14.10 -8.57
C VAL A 212 5.59 -14.02 -7.77
N ILE A 213 4.45 -13.75 -8.43
CA ILE A 213 3.13 -13.73 -7.78
C ILE A 213 2.83 -15.11 -7.19
N LEU A 214 3.12 -16.20 -7.91
CA LEU A 214 2.93 -17.55 -7.42
C LEU A 214 3.82 -17.84 -6.19
N LEU A 215 5.11 -17.51 -6.25
CA LEU A 215 6.07 -17.68 -5.15
C LEU A 215 5.67 -16.87 -3.90
N CYS A 216 5.13 -15.66 -4.08
CA CYS A 216 4.62 -14.84 -2.99
C CYS A 216 3.29 -15.36 -2.42
N ALA A 217 2.49 -16.07 -3.23
CA ALA A 217 1.25 -16.70 -2.80
C ALA A 217 1.49 -18.07 -2.12
N LEU A 218 2.61 -18.74 -2.40
CA LEU A 218 2.99 -19.94 -1.67
C LEU A 218 3.11 -19.60 -0.18
N PRO A 219 2.61 -20.47 0.71
CA PRO A 219 2.79 -20.27 2.13
C PRO A 219 4.28 -20.30 2.43
N ARG A 220 4.91 -19.13 2.62
CA ARG A 220 6.20 -19.05 3.30
C ARG A 220 6.01 -19.78 4.63
N LYS A 221 6.85 -20.79 4.90
CA LYS A 221 7.01 -21.33 6.26
C LYS A 221 7.27 -20.11 7.12
N THR A 222 6.25 -19.67 7.85
CA THR A 222 6.45 -18.73 8.93
C THR A 222 7.35 -19.52 9.85
N TRP A 223 8.64 -19.17 9.89
CA TRP A 223 9.41 -19.38 11.09
C TRP A 223 8.58 -18.66 12.15
N ARG A 224 7.70 -19.41 12.82
CA ARG A 224 7.34 -19.05 14.18
C ARG A 224 8.69 -19.03 14.84
N ILE A 225 9.26 -17.84 14.97
CA ILE A 225 9.96 -17.51 16.18
C ILE A 225 8.88 -17.84 17.21
N GLU A 226 8.93 -19.05 17.77
CA GLU A 226 8.34 -19.28 19.07
C GLU A 226 8.90 -18.11 19.86
N LEU A 227 8.06 -17.11 20.11
CA LEU A 227 8.31 -16.13 21.14
C LEU A 227 8.55 -17.01 22.35
N ALA A 228 9.84 -17.26 22.60
CA ALA A 228 10.32 -17.96 23.76
C ALA A 228 9.52 -17.35 24.89
N LYS A 229 8.69 -18.21 25.50
CA LYS A 229 7.75 -17.89 26.57
C LYS A 229 8.32 -16.71 27.35
N LEU A 230 7.79 -15.51 27.11
CA LEU A 230 8.09 -14.40 28.01
C LEU A 230 7.62 -14.92 29.37
N PRO A 231 8.51 -15.04 30.37
CA PRO A 231 8.12 -15.59 31.65
C PRO A 231 6.97 -14.74 32.18
N GLU A 232 5.90 -15.41 32.65
CA GLU A 232 4.67 -14.79 33.19
C GLU A 232 4.90 -13.89 34.42
N THR A 233 6.15 -13.61 34.78
CA THR A 233 6.56 -12.89 35.98
C THR A 233 6.29 -11.39 35.97
N SER A 234 5.77 -10.80 34.89
CA SER A 234 5.42 -9.36 34.85
C SER A 234 3.93 -9.05 35.10
N ARG A 235 3.08 -10.05 35.39
CA ARG A 235 1.66 -9.82 35.75
C ARG A 235 1.39 -9.52 37.22
N GLN A 236 2.42 -9.40 38.05
CA GLN A 236 2.29 -8.98 39.45
C GLN A 236 3.10 -7.71 39.71
N LEU A 237 2.58 -6.55 39.31
CA LEU A 237 2.89 -5.29 39.97
C LEU A 237 1.59 -4.49 40.17
N ASN A 238 1.05 -4.69 41.38
CA ASN A 238 0.21 -3.83 42.22
C ASN A 238 -1.13 -3.27 41.74
N PRO A 239 -2.22 -3.64 42.44
CA PRO A 239 -3.27 -2.72 42.85
C PRO A 239 -2.91 -2.08 44.20
N VAL A 240 -2.55 -0.79 44.20
CA VAL A 240 -2.80 0.16 45.31
C VAL A 240 -3.01 1.53 44.70
#